data_AF-N9VB16-F1
#
_entry.id   AF-N9VB16-F1
#
_cell.length_a   1.000
_cell.length_b   1.000
_cell.length_c   1.000
_cell.angle_alpha   90.00
_cell.angle_beta   90.00
_cell.angle_gamma   90.00
#
_symmetry.space_group_name_H-M   'P 1'
#
loop_
_entity.id
_entity.type
_entity.pdbx_description
1 polymer ?
#
loop_
_entity_poly.entity_id
_entity_poly.type
_entity_poly.pdbx_seq_one_letter_code
_entity_poly.pdbx_strand_id
1 'polypeptide(L)' 'MTANESLNAESRKAKNEVIDKAVSGLKLNDAERKLLAFLIDMEDFDTICKICSIIRKAKEYQQ' A
#
# COMPACT_ATOMS: atom_id res chain seq x y z
N MET A 1 13.90 10.11 19.71
CA MET A 1 12.79 9.31 19.16
C MET A 1 11.91 8.90 20.33
N THR A 2 10.68 9.38 20.35
CA THR A 2 9.70 9.06 21.41
C THR A 2 9.07 7.69 21.13
N ALA A 3 8.55 7.01 22.16
CA ALA A 3 7.95 5.68 22.00
C ALA A 3 6.79 5.66 20.97
N ASN A 4 6.04 6.75 20.85
CA ASN A 4 4.99 6.91 19.83
C ASN A 4 5.53 6.97 18.41
N GLU A 5 6.67 7.62 18.17
CA GLU A 5 7.31 7.66 16.85
C GLU A 5 7.80 6.27 16.43
N SER A 6 8.34 5.50 17.39
CA SER A 6 8.77 4.12 17.14
C SER A 6 7.60 3.19 16.79
N LEU A 7 6.50 3.23 17.57
CA LEU A 7 5.29 2.42 17.31
C LEU A 7 4.65 2.76 15.95
N ASN A 8 4.63 4.04 15.58
CA ASN A 8 4.12 4.49 14.29
C ASN A 8 5.02 4.02 13.13
N ALA A 9 6.35 4.05 13.32
CA ALA A 9 7.31 3.55 12.33
C ALA A 9 7.20 2.02 12.13
N GLU A 10 7.02 1.25 13.20
CA GLU A 10 6.81 -0.20 13.14
C GLU A 10 5.48 -0.56 12.46
N SER A 11 4.40 0.14 12.80
CA SER A 11 3.10 0.03 12.15
C SER A 11 3.19 0.33 10.64
N ARG A 12 3.85 1.42 10.26
CA ARG A 12 4.05 1.81 8.86
C ARG A 12 4.86 0.77 8.08
N LYS A 13 5.92 0.23 8.68
CA LYS A 13 6.74 -0.81 8.05
C LYS A 13 5.93 -2.08 7.79
N ALA A 14 5.16 -2.55 8.77
CA ALA A 14 4.31 -3.72 8.60
C ALA A 14 3.25 -3.52 7.48
N LYS A 15 2.64 -2.32 7.41
CA LYS A 15 1.68 -1.97 6.34
C LYS A 15 2.34 -1.96 4.96
N ASN A 16 3.54 -1.38 4.85
CA ASN A 16 4.33 -1.41 3.61
C ASN A 16 4.58 -2.83 3.12
N GLU A 17 5.01 -3.73 4.01
CA GLU A 17 5.31 -5.12 3.63
C GLU A 17 4.07 -5.87 3.09
N VAL A 18 2.88 -5.59 3.64
CA VAL A 18 1.64 -6.21 3.15
C VAL A 18 1.26 -5.66 1.77
N ILE A 19 1.38 -4.35 1.58
CA ILE A 19 1.07 -3.72 0.29
C ILE A 19 2.03 -4.19 -0.79
N ASP A 20 3.33 -4.22 -0.50
CA ASP A 20 4.35 -4.69 -1.43
C ASP A 20 4.07 -6.13 -1.88
N LYS A 21 3.59 -6.99 -0.97
CA LYS A 21 3.12 -8.34 -1.32
C LYS A 21 1.85 -8.29 -2.18
N ALA A 22 0.88 -7.46 -1.84
CA ALA A 22 -0.40 -7.37 -2.55
C ALA A 22 -0.27 -6.85 -3.98
N VAL A 23 0.72 -5.97 -4.24
CA VAL A 23 0.99 -5.40 -5.56
C VAL A 23 2.22 -6.02 -6.24
N SER A 24 2.77 -7.09 -5.65
CA SER A 24 3.93 -7.80 -6.20
C SER A 24 3.64 -8.31 -7.61
N GLY A 25 4.59 -8.10 -8.53
CA GLY A 25 4.43 -8.48 -9.93
C GLY A 25 3.60 -7.51 -10.78
N LEU A 26 3.01 -6.46 -10.20
CA LEU A 26 2.30 -5.44 -10.96
C LEU A 26 3.24 -4.34 -11.47
N LYS A 27 3.09 -3.97 -12.75
CA LYS A 27 3.71 -2.75 -13.29
C LYS A 27 2.91 -1.52 -12.83
N LEU A 28 3.31 -0.98 -11.68
CA LEU A 28 2.75 0.25 -11.12
C LEU A 28 3.35 1.49 -11.77
N ASN A 29 2.49 2.41 -12.21
CA ASN A 29 2.88 3.75 -12.64
C ASN A 29 3.09 4.69 -11.44
N ASP A 30 3.59 5.90 -11.70
CA ASP A 30 3.91 6.88 -10.66
C ASP A 30 2.70 7.32 -9.85
N ALA A 31 1.53 7.43 -10.47
CA ALA A 31 0.30 7.82 -9.78
C ALA A 31 -0.16 6.72 -8.81
N GLU A 32 -0.11 5.45 -9.25
CA GLU A 32 -0.43 4.28 -8.44
C GLU A 32 0.52 4.16 -7.23
N ARG A 33 1.83 4.41 -7.43
CA ARG A 33 2.81 4.41 -6.33
C ARG A 33 2.55 5.51 -5.31
N LYS A 34 2.27 6.74 -5.78
CA LYS A 34 1.95 7.88 -4.92
C LYS A 34 0.65 7.67 -4.15
N LEU A 35 -0.36 7.08 -4.79
CA LEU A 35 -1.62 6.72 -4.14
C LEU A 35 -1.39 5.71 -3.02
N LEU A 36 -0.63 4.63 -3.27
CA LEU A 36 -0.34 3.63 -2.24
C LEU A 36 0.39 4.24 -1.04
N ALA A 37 1.40 5.08 -1.27
CA ALA A 37 2.14 5.79 -0.22
C ALA A 37 1.21 6.68 0.63
N PHE A 38 0.31 7.43 0.00
CA PHE A 38 -0.70 8.22 0.70
C PHE A 38 -1.62 7.37 1.57
N LEU A 39 -2.06 6.22 1.06
CA LEU A 39 -2.97 5.34 1.79
C LEU A 39 -2.30 4.71 3.02
N ILE A 40 -1.00 4.39 2.94
CA ILE A 40 -0.20 3.91 4.07
C ILE A 40 -0.21 4.91 5.22
N ASP A 41 -0.11 6.20 4.91
CA ASP A 41 -0.13 7.29 5.90
C ASP A 41 -1.53 7.55 6.48
N MET A 42 -2.60 7.16 5.79
CA MET A 42 -3.99 7.24 6.30
C MET A 42 -4.34 6.17 7.33
N GLU A 43 -3.47 5.17 7.51
CA GLU A 43 -3.62 4.05 8.45
C GLU A 43 -4.83 3.12 8.25
N ASP A 44 -5.69 3.37 7.26
CA ASP A 44 -6.85 2.54 6.91
C ASP A 44 -6.46 1.33 6.05
N PHE A 45 -6.10 0.25 6.73
CA PHE A 45 -5.63 -0.99 6.12
C PHE A 45 -6.67 -1.68 5.23
N ASP A 46 -7.95 -1.61 5.60
CA ASP A 46 -9.03 -2.25 4.85
C ASP A 46 -9.21 -1.59 3.48
N THR A 47 -9.16 -0.26 3.45
CA THR A 47 -9.22 0.53 2.21
C THR A 47 -7.99 0.28 1.33
N ILE A 48 -6.80 0.20 1.93
CA ILE A 48 -5.56 -0.14 1.24
C ILE A 48 -5.68 -1.49 0.51
N CYS A 49 -6.15 -2.54 1.19
CA CYS A 49 -6.28 -3.87 0.59
C CYS A 49 -7.29 -3.92 -0.56
N LYS A 50 -8.41 -3.20 -0.43
CA LYS A 50 -9.41 -3.07 -1.50
C LYS A 50 -8.83 -2.38 -2.73
N ILE A 51 -8.08 -1.29 -2.54
CA ILE A 51 -7.45 -0.55 -3.64
C ILE A 51 -6.38 -1.41 -4.34
N CYS A 52 -5.54 -2.13 -3.60
CA CYS A 52 -4.57 -3.06 -4.19
C CYS A 52 -5.27 -4.12 -5.07
N SER A 53 -6.39 -4.66 -4.60
CA SER A 53 -7.20 -5.64 -5.35
C SER A 53 -7.77 -5.03 -6.64
N ILE A 54 -8.23 -3.77 -6.59
CA ILE A 54 -8.72 -3.03 -7.76
C ILE A 54 -7.61 -2.80 -8.77
N ILE A 55 -6.43 -2.34 -8.33
CA ILE A 55 -5.27 -2.12 -9.21
C ILE A 55 -4.90 -3.44 -9.90
N ARG A 56 -4.81 -4.55 -9.15
CA ARG A 56 -4.53 -5.86 -9.74
C ARG A 56 -5.54 -6.23 -10.82
N LYS A 57 -6.84 -6.12 -10.50
CA LYS A 57 -7.91 -6.46 -11.44
C LYS A 57 -7.89 -5.57 -12.68
N ALA A 58 -7.61 -4.27 -12.53
CA ALA A 58 -7.48 -3.35 -13.65
C ALA A 58 -6.33 -3.75 -14.60
N LYS A 59 -5.19 -4.21 -14.06
CA LYS A 59 -4.08 -4.72 -14.89
C LYS A 59 -4.43 -6.02 -15.61
N GLU A 60 -5.16 -6.92 -14.95
CA GLU A 60 -5.65 -8.16 -15.59
C GLU A 60 -6.55 -7.87 -16.79
N TYR A 61 -7.40 -6.83 -16.73
CA TYR A 61 -8.26 -6.43 -17.86
C TYR A 61 -7.53 -5.72 -19.00
N GLN A 62 -6.30 -5.23 -18.77
CA GLN A 62 -5.49 -4.56 -19.79
C GLN A 62 -4.60 -5.52 -20.60
N GLN A 63 -4.53 -6.80 -20.21
CA GLN A 63 -3.86 -7.86 -20.96
C GLN A 63 -4.85 -8.56 -21.90
#